data_AF-A0A6H0RZK4-F1
#
_entry.id   AF-A0A6H0RZK4-F1
#
_cell.length_a   1.000
_cell.length_b   1.000
_cell.length_c   1.000
_cell.angle_alpha   90.00
_cell.angle_beta   90.00
_cell.angle_gamma   90.00
#
_symmetry.space_group_name_H-M   'P 1'
#
loop_
_entity.id
_entity.type
_entity.pdbx_description
1 polymer ?
#
loop_
_entity_poly.entity_id
_entity_poly.type
_entity_poly.pdbx_seq_one_letter_code
_entity_poly.pdbx_strand_id
1 'polypeptide(L)'
;MASLTRYGAEVGSVFSLLGQEENDLTAALGFTMARSKALGAAILRRVWPAFDDSDAEVSFALEVRAEVGRTDLEVRLPASSALLIFEAKRDWLVPTTQQLQQYVSRIHRHGSGALVSLSQASPALAATQLPADIDGVPVVHLSWRDVFADITAARPLCRGRERIWLAELHTYLTEVIRMRTVADSMTYSVVLSEDRPGGEGTPTFREIVTEGNCYFHPYGIGGWPTDTPNFMAFRWAGHVQRIHRIVRVDVVPTIRDRFDYLPEGPLSDRAHAVYDLGPRIPPFEPIPNGAGIYPSSRLWVLLDQLQTAPTLKEAIAGTHALQASSS
;
A
#
# COMPACT_ATOMS: atom_id res chain seq x y z
N MET A 1 30.53 12.86 -6.71
CA MET A 1 29.24 13.48 -7.05
C MET A 1 28.89 14.45 -5.95
N ALA A 2 28.19 15.55 -6.26
CA ALA A 2 27.64 16.44 -5.24
C ALA A 2 26.44 15.76 -4.56
N SER A 3 26.25 15.96 -3.26
CA SER A 3 25.08 15.49 -2.53
C SER A 3 23.88 16.42 -2.81
N LEU A 4 22.71 15.83 -3.10
CA LEU A 4 21.45 16.55 -3.25
C LEU A 4 20.45 16.00 -2.23
N THR A 5 19.89 16.88 -1.41
CA THR A 5 18.90 16.52 -0.40
C THR A 5 17.64 17.38 -0.51
N ARG A 6 16.46 16.79 -0.30
CA ARG A 6 15.17 17.48 -0.21
C ARG A 6 14.53 17.14 1.15
N TYR A 7 14.19 18.16 1.93
CA TYR A 7 13.69 17.99 3.31
C TYR A 7 14.56 17.08 4.20
N GLY A 8 15.89 17.12 4.02
CA GLY A 8 16.84 16.31 4.79
C GLY A 8 17.00 14.86 4.32
N ALA A 9 16.24 14.40 3.30
CA ALA A 9 16.42 13.10 2.67
C ALA A 9 17.27 13.22 1.40
N GLU A 10 18.13 12.22 1.13
CA GLU A 10 18.89 12.12 -0.12
C GLU A 10 17.93 11.96 -1.31
N VAL A 11 18.23 12.64 -2.41
CA VAL A 11 17.48 12.51 -3.66
C VAL A 11 18.11 11.40 -4.51
N GLY A 12 17.57 10.17 -4.40
CA GLY A 12 18.08 9.00 -5.12
C GLY A 12 17.63 8.90 -6.58
N SER A 13 16.52 9.55 -6.93
CA SER A 13 16.03 9.71 -8.30
C SER A 13 15.58 11.13 -8.61
N VAL A 14 15.64 11.55 -9.87
CA VAL A 14 15.01 12.78 -10.37
C VAL A 14 13.51 12.85 -10.06
N PHE A 15 12.79 11.71 -10.03
CA PHE A 15 11.36 11.69 -9.72
C PHE A 15 11.07 11.99 -8.24
N SER A 16 12.03 11.78 -7.34
CA SER A 16 11.91 12.16 -5.92
C SER A 16 11.75 13.67 -5.72
N LEU A 17 12.00 14.48 -6.77
CA LEU A 17 11.72 15.92 -6.77
C LEU A 17 10.22 16.25 -6.87
N LEU A 18 9.38 15.33 -7.39
CA LEU A 18 7.92 15.51 -7.46
C LEU A 18 7.32 15.47 -6.05
N GLY A 19 7.42 14.31 -5.41
CA GLY A 19 6.80 14.03 -4.12
C GLY A 19 6.56 12.54 -3.98
N GLN A 20 5.59 12.16 -3.15
CA GLN A 20 5.26 10.76 -2.85
C GLN A 20 3.74 10.52 -2.83
N GLU A 21 2.94 11.50 -3.26
CA GLU A 21 1.49 11.37 -3.32
C GLU A 21 1.06 10.67 -4.62
N GLU A 22 -0.19 10.19 -4.66
CA GLU A 22 -0.74 9.38 -5.77
C GLU A 22 -0.44 9.99 -7.16
N ASN A 23 -0.62 11.31 -7.28
CA ASN A 23 -0.37 12.08 -8.52
C ASN A 23 1.11 12.11 -8.91
N ASP A 24 2.03 12.10 -7.93
CA ASP A 24 3.47 12.11 -8.19
C ASP A 24 3.91 10.77 -8.80
N LEU A 25 3.38 9.66 -8.28
CA LEU A 25 3.69 8.32 -8.79
C LEU A 25 3.12 8.12 -10.19
N THR A 26 1.88 8.53 -10.45
CA THR A 26 1.27 8.44 -11.78
C THR A 26 1.96 9.37 -12.79
N ALA A 27 2.42 10.55 -12.36
CA ALA A 27 3.22 11.43 -13.18
C ALA A 27 4.57 10.81 -13.58
N ALA A 28 5.29 10.22 -12.61
CA ALA A 28 6.54 9.51 -12.89
C ALA A 28 6.32 8.32 -13.84
N LEU A 29 5.27 7.53 -13.61
CA LEU A 29 4.89 6.41 -14.46
C LEU A 29 4.57 6.86 -15.89
N GLY A 30 3.65 7.81 -16.06
CA GLY A 30 3.23 8.33 -17.36
C GLY A 30 4.39 8.97 -18.12
N PHE A 31 5.25 9.75 -17.45
CA PHE A 31 6.46 10.32 -18.03
C PHE A 31 7.40 9.25 -18.59
N THR A 32 7.55 8.15 -17.85
CA THR A 32 8.47 7.05 -18.20
C THR A 32 7.90 6.21 -19.32
N MET A 33 6.60 5.88 -19.29
CA MET A 33 5.89 5.19 -20.39
C MET A 33 5.99 5.99 -21.69
N ALA A 34 5.84 7.31 -21.65
CA ALA A 34 5.99 8.19 -22.81
C ALA A 34 7.43 8.21 -23.39
N ARG A 35 8.42 7.76 -22.62
CA ARG A 35 9.85 7.78 -23.01
C ARG A 35 10.47 6.40 -23.10
N SER A 36 9.72 5.34 -22.83
CA SER A 36 10.17 3.96 -22.98
C SER A 36 9.07 3.16 -23.65
N LYS A 37 9.23 2.90 -24.95
CA LYS A 37 8.25 2.14 -25.74
C LYS A 37 8.08 0.74 -25.18
N ALA A 38 9.17 0.12 -24.70
CA ALA A 38 9.14 -1.22 -24.12
C ALA A 38 8.27 -1.28 -22.85
N LEU A 39 8.42 -0.33 -21.92
CA LEU A 39 7.59 -0.28 -20.71
C LEU A 39 6.14 0.08 -21.05
N GLY A 40 5.94 1.10 -21.89
CA GLY A 40 4.60 1.52 -22.32
C GLY A 40 3.82 0.35 -22.91
N ALA A 41 4.41 -0.38 -23.86
CA ALA A 41 3.77 -1.55 -24.47
C ALA A 41 3.54 -2.70 -23.48
N ALA A 42 4.45 -2.95 -22.53
CA ALA A 42 4.26 -4.00 -21.53
C ALA A 42 3.04 -3.71 -20.64
N ILE A 43 2.95 -2.49 -20.11
CA ILE A 43 1.82 -2.07 -19.27
C ILE A 43 0.52 -2.01 -20.06
N LEU A 44 0.53 -1.46 -21.28
CA LEU A 44 -0.68 -1.34 -22.10
C LEU A 44 -1.27 -2.69 -22.48
N ARG A 45 -0.46 -3.67 -22.87
CA ARG A 45 -0.95 -5.04 -23.12
C ARG A 45 -1.57 -5.68 -21.88
N ARG A 46 -1.05 -5.37 -20.69
CA ARG A 46 -1.56 -5.90 -19.42
C ARG A 46 -2.93 -5.33 -19.08
N VAL A 47 -3.12 -4.02 -19.23
CA VAL A 47 -4.36 -3.35 -18.82
C VAL A 47 -5.41 -3.26 -19.93
N TRP A 48 -4.99 -3.42 -21.18
CA TRP A 48 -5.84 -3.40 -22.35
C TRP A 48 -5.39 -4.49 -23.34
N PRO A 49 -5.92 -5.73 -23.22
CA PRO A 49 -5.50 -6.85 -24.06
C PRO A 49 -5.71 -6.64 -25.57
N ALA A 50 -6.59 -5.70 -25.96
CA ALA A 50 -6.79 -5.31 -27.36
C ALA A 50 -5.74 -4.30 -27.88
N PHE A 51 -4.76 -3.92 -27.07
CA PHE A 51 -3.66 -3.05 -27.48
C PHE A 51 -2.79 -3.73 -28.55
N ASP A 52 -2.54 -2.99 -29.64
CA ASP A 52 -1.63 -3.37 -30.72
C ASP A 52 -0.40 -2.43 -30.72
N ASP A 53 0.80 -2.97 -30.91
CA ASP A 53 2.02 -2.16 -31.03
C ASP A 53 2.04 -1.28 -32.28
N SER A 54 1.13 -1.51 -33.24
CA SER A 54 0.92 -0.65 -34.41
C SER A 54 0.22 0.67 -34.09
N ASP A 55 -0.33 0.86 -32.87
CA ASP A 55 -0.83 2.15 -32.40
C ASP A 55 0.35 3.14 -32.27
N ALA A 56 0.73 3.77 -33.39
CA ALA A 56 1.92 4.60 -33.49
C ALA A 56 1.82 5.93 -32.73
N GLU A 57 0.60 6.34 -32.35
CA GLU A 57 0.29 7.64 -31.75
C GLU A 57 -0.29 7.51 -30.34
N VAL A 58 0.35 6.72 -29.47
CA VAL A 58 0.00 6.69 -28.05
C VAL A 58 0.29 8.06 -27.43
N SER A 59 -0.71 8.67 -26.80
CA SER A 59 -0.53 9.91 -26.05
C SER A 59 -0.90 9.74 -24.57
N PHE A 60 -0.14 10.41 -23.72
CA PHE A 60 -0.26 10.36 -22.26
C PHE A 60 -0.63 11.76 -21.77
N ALA A 61 -1.70 11.87 -20.98
CA ALA A 61 -2.14 13.12 -20.39
C ALA A 61 -2.29 12.96 -18.88
N LEU A 62 -1.56 13.76 -18.12
CA LEU A 62 -1.59 13.72 -16.65
C LEU A 62 -2.62 14.71 -16.13
N GLU A 63 -3.31 14.35 -15.04
CA GLU A 63 -4.12 15.28 -14.26
C GLU A 63 -5.23 16.02 -15.05
N VAL A 64 -5.85 15.32 -16.02
CA VAL A 64 -6.89 15.90 -16.88
C VAL A 64 -8.15 16.24 -16.09
N ARG A 65 -8.37 17.55 -15.91
CA ARG A 65 -9.57 18.10 -15.27
C ARG A 65 -10.72 18.20 -16.26
N ALA A 66 -11.89 17.72 -15.84
CA ALA A 66 -13.17 18.04 -16.48
C ALA A 66 -14.22 18.33 -15.41
N GLU A 67 -15.47 18.52 -15.83
CA GLU A 67 -16.60 18.83 -14.93
C GLU A 67 -16.80 17.78 -13.83
N VAL A 68 -16.52 16.51 -14.13
CA VAL A 68 -16.74 15.36 -13.23
C VAL A 68 -15.40 14.83 -12.68
N GLY A 69 -14.52 15.72 -12.25
CA GLY A 69 -13.28 15.35 -11.55
C GLY A 69 -11.99 15.39 -12.38
N ARG A 70 -10.89 14.99 -11.74
CA ARG A 70 -9.53 15.01 -12.27
C ARG A 70 -8.98 13.59 -12.27
N THR A 71 -8.64 13.07 -13.45
CA THR A 71 -7.98 11.77 -13.60
C THR A 71 -6.51 11.88 -13.30
N ASP A 72 -5.86 10.84 -12.79
CA ASP A 72 -4.43 10.88 -12.53
C ASP A 72 -3.60 10.75 -13.82
N LEU A 73 -3.97 9.77 -14.68
CA LEU A 73 -3.35 9.56 -15.98
C LEU A 73 -4.39 9.06 -17.01
N GLU A 74 -4.50 9.75 -18.15
CA GLU A 74 -5.22 9.27 -19.33
C GLU A 74 -4.20 8.79 -20.38
N VAL A 75 -4.47 7.63 -20.99
CA VAL A 75 -3.74 7.13 -22.17
C VAL A 75 -4.71 7.02 -23.33
N ARG A 76 -4.42 7.73 -24.42
CA ARG A 76 -5.25 7.73 -25.62
C ARG A 76 -4.55 6.93 -26.72
N LEU A 77 -5.33 6.07 -27.36
CA LEU A 77 -4.93 5.20 -28.44
C LEU A 77 -5.80 5.55 -29.67
N PRO A 78 -5.37 6.50 -30.51
CA PRO A 78 -6.20 7.02 -31.58
C PRO A 78 -6.59 5.97 -32.63
N ALA A 79 -5.71 5.02 -33.00
CA ALA A 79 -6.04 4.07 -34.06
C ALA A 79 -7.13 3.08 -33.63
N SER A 80 -7.18 2.75 -32.34
CA SER A 80 -8.23 1.90 -31.75
C SER A 80 -9.40 2.70 -31.16
N SER A 81 -9.38 4.04 -31.24
CA SER A 81 -10.36 4.92 -30.59
C SER A 81 -10.58 4.53 -29.11
N ALA A 82 -9.48 4.19 -28.42
CA ALA A 82 -9.53 3.72 -27.04
C ALA A 82 -8.98 4.78 -26.08
N LEU A 83 -9.62 4.86 -24.91
CA LEU A 83 -9.18 5.70 -23.79
C LEU A 83 -9.02 4.84 -22.53
N LEU A 84 -7.81 4.81 -21.99
CA LEU A 84 -7.51 4.17 -20.72
C LEU A 84 -7.37 5.25 -19.66
N ILE A 85 -8.09 5.11 -18.54
CA ILE A 85 -8.07 6.09 -17.45
C ILE A 85 -7.55 5.41 -16.20
N PHE A 86 -6.39 5.87 -15.72
CA PHE A 86 -5.75 5.38 -14.51
C PHE A 86 -6.16 6.25 -13.33
N GLU A 87 -6.61 5.59 -12.26
CA GLU A 87 -6.93 6.18 -10.95
C GLU A 87 -6.08 5.45 -9.90
N ALA A 88 -5.15 6.18 -9.30
CA ALA A 88 -4.23 5.67 -8.31
C ALA A 88 -4.80 5.79 -6.89
N LYS A 89 -4.37 4.87 -6.03
CA LYS A 89 -4.63 4.91 -4.59
C LYS A 89 -3.39 4.55 -3.78
N ARG A 90 -3.25 5.17 -2.61
CA ARG A 90 -2.22 4.84 -1.62
C ARG A 90 -2.41 3.44 -1.06
N ASP A 91 -1.29 2.81 -0.71
CA ASP A 91 -1.23 1.51 -0.04
C ASP A 91 -2.07 0.43 -0.76
N TRP A 92 -2.78 -0.42 -0.02
CA TRP A 92 -3.64 -1.47 -0.56
C TRP A 92 -5.08 -1.01 -0.82
N LEU A 93 -5.34 0.31 -0.77
CA LEU A 93 -6.64 0.84 -1.13
C LEU A 93 -6.86 0.74 -2.64
N VAL A 94 -8.11 0.69 -3.03
CA VAL A 94 -8.56 0.75 -4.44
C VAL A 94 -9.63 1.83 -4.56
N PRO A 95 -9.79 2.46 -5.73
CA PRO A 95 -10.82 3.48 -5.92
C PRO A 95 -12.20 2.84 -5.76
N THR A 96 -13.13 3.63 -5.23
CA THR A 96 -14.52 3.20 -5.11
C THR A 96 -15.17 3.13 -6.49
N THR A 97 -16.20 2.28 -6.65
CA THR A 97 -17.04 2.25 -7.85
C THR A 97 -17.57 3.64 -8.21
N GLN A 98 -17.97 4.43 -7.21
CA GLN A 98 -18.46 5.79 -7.42
C GLN A 98 -17.39 6.73 -7.98
N GLN A 99 -16.13 6.61 -7.57
CA GLN A 99 -15.02 7.37 -8.16
C GLN A 99 -14.82 6.99 -9.62
N LEU A 100 -14.74 5.69 -9.91
CA LEU A 100 -14.53 5.19 -11.28
C LEU A 100 -15.68 5.52 -12.23
N GLN A 101 -16.93 5.46 -11.75
CA GLN A 101 -18.15 5.77 -12.50
C GLN A 101 -18.12 7.17 -13.13
N GLN A 102 -17.43 8.13 -12.50
CA GLN A 102 -17.31 9.51 -12.99
C GLN A 102 -16.64 9.59 -14.37
N TYR A 103 -15.86 8.59 -14.73
CA TYR A 103 -15.04 8.60 -15.95
C TYR A 103 -15.63 7.76 -17.09
N VAL A 104 -16.64 6.93 -16.84
CA VAL A 104 -17.30 6.06 -17.83
C VAL A 104 -17.73 6.84 -19.08
N SER A 105 -18.37 8.00 -18.89
CA SER A 105 -18.84 8.85 -19.99
C SER A 105 -17.72 9.38 -20.89
N ARG A 106 -16.48 9.48 -20.38
CA ARG A 106 -15.30 9.90 -21.18
C ARG A 106 -14.85 8.77 -22.10
N ILE A 107 -14.86 7.54 -21.60
CA ILE A 107 -14.48 6.33 -22.33
C ILE A 107 -15.51 6.04 -23.42
N HIS A 108 -16.81 6.10 -23.11
CA HIS A 108 -17.87 5.94 -24.11
C HIS A 108 -17.77 6.96 -25.26
N ARG A 109 -17.37 8.20 -24.97
CA ARG A 109 -17.17 9.23 -26.00
C ARG A 109 -15.95 8.97 -26.88
N HIS A 110 -14.95 8.24 -26.40
CA HIS A 110 -13.83 7.80 -27.23
C HIS A 110 -14.21 6.58 -28.07
N GLY A 111 -15.07 5.70 -27.56
CA GLY A 111 -15.64 4.56 -28.28
C GLY A 111 -15.31 3.22 -27.61
N SER A 112 -14.10 3.09 -27.05
CA SER A 112 -13.69 1.93 -26.25
C SER A 112 -12.65 2.32 -25.19
N GLY A 113 -12.27 1.37 -24.34
CA GLY A 113 -11.19 1.54 -23.36
C GLY A 113 -11.47 0.85 -22.05
N ALA A 114 -10.74 1.25 -21.00
CA ALA A 114 -10.82 0.64 -19.68
C ALA A 114 -10.56 1.66 -18.56
N LEU A 115 -11.13 1.37 -17.40
CA LEU A 115 -10.82 2.02 -16.14
C LEU A 115 -9.73 1.21 -15.45
N VAL A 116 -8.60 1.84 -15.14
CA VAL A 116 -7.44 1.18 -14.56
C VAL A 116 -7.27 1.66 -13.11
N SER A 117 -7.47 0.77 -12.15
CA SER A 117 -7.08 1.02 -10.76
C SER A 117 -5.59 0.76 -10.59
N LEU A 118 -4.87 1.65 -9.90
CA LEU A 118 -3.43 1.52 -9.64
C LEU A 118 -3.09 1.67 -8.15
N SER A 119 -2.60 0.62 -7.49
CA SER A 119 -2.18 0.70 -6.07
C SER A 119 -1.21 -0.42 -5.67
N GLN A 120 -0.92 -0.57 -4.38
CA GLN A 120 -0.13 -1.71 -3.87
C GLN A 120 -0.98 -2.97 -3.69
N ALA A 121 -2.31 -2.89 -3.86
CA ALA A 121 -3.18 -4.05 -3.79
C ALA A 121 -2.71 -5.14 -4.77
N SER A 122 -2.81 -6.40 -4.37
CA SER A 122 -2.60 -7.49 -5.33
C SER A 122 -3.82 -7.58 -6.27
N PRO A 123 -3.67 -8.13 -7.50
CA PRO A 123 -4.81 -8.38 -8.38
C PRO A 123 -5.93 -9.19 -7.70
N ALA A 124 -5.56 -10.19 -6.90
CA ALA A 124 -6.53 -11.00 -6.15
C ALA A 124 -7.26 -10.17 -5.09
N LEU A 125 -6.56 -9.31 -4.34
CA LEU A 125 -7.18 -8.42 -3.37
C LEU A 125 -8.10 -7.41 -4.04
N ALA A 126 -7.66 -6.78 -5.13
CA ALA A 126 -8.45 -5.81 -5.87
C ALA A 126 -9.72 -6.42 -6.44
N ALA A 127 -9.66 -7.66 -6.94
CA ALA A 127 -10.83 -8.39 -7.45
C ALA A 127 -11.93 -8.66 -6.40
N THR A 128 -11.60 -8.61 -5.10
CA THR A 128 -12.60 -8.71 -4.03
C THR A 128 -13.38 -7.41 -3.79
N GLN A 129 -12.88 -6.28 -4.31
CA GLN A 129 -13.38 -4.93 -4.00
C GLN A 129 -13.86 -4.18 -5.25
N LEU A 130 -13.25 -4.42 -6.40
CA LEU A 130 -13.59 -3.80 -7.67
C LEU A 130 -14.55 -4.69 -8.47
N PRO A 131 -15.59 -4.12 -9.10
CA PRO A 131 -16.38 -4.86 -10.06
C PRO A 131 -15.53 -5.18 -11.30
N ALA A 132 -15.94 -6.17 -12.10
CA ALA A 132 -15.26 -6.50 -13.36
C ALA A 132 -15.49 -5.44 -14.45
N ASP A 133 -16.64 -4.76 -14.41
CA ASP A 133 -17.00 -3.66 -15.30
C ASP A 133 -17.91 -2.64 -14.59
N ILE A 134 -17.99 -1.45 -15.16
CA ILE A 134 -18.93 -0.39 -14.76
C ILE A 134 -19.58 0.13 -16.04
N ASP A 135 -20.90 -0.08 -16.16
CA ASP A 135 -21.70 0.26 -17.35
C ASP A 135 -21.08 -0.25 -18.66
N GLY A 136 -20.54 -1.47 -18.65
CA GLY A 136 -19.91 -2.08 -19.83
C GLY A 136 -18.49 -1.62 -20.11
N VAL A 137 -17.92 -0.72 -19.30
CA VAL A 137 -16.49 -0.38 -19.36
C VAL A 137 -15.71 -1.33 -18.44
N PRO A 138 -14.74 -2.09 -18.96
CA PRO A 138 -13.90 -2.96 -18.14
C PRO A 138 -13.15 -2.19 -17.04
N VAL A 139 -13.11 -2.77 -15.84
CA VAL A 139 -12.26 -2.30 -14.73
C VAL A 139 -11.13 -3.30 -14.56
N VAL A 140 -9.90 -2.80 -14.69
CA VAL A 140 -8.68 -3.60 -14.56
C VAL A 140 -7.82 -3.05 -13.43
N HIS A 141 -7.22 -3.91 -12.63
CA HIS A 141 -6.29 -3.51 -11.60
C HIS A 141 -4.84 -3.73 -12.04
N LEU A 142 -4.01 -2.70 -11.92
CA LEU A 142 -2.57 -2.73 -12.12
C LEU A 142 -1.89 -2.53 -10.76
N SER A 143 -1.21 -3.55 -10.25
CA SER A 143 -0.46 -3.39 -9.00
C SER A 143 0.89 -2.72 -9.25
N TRP A 144 1.40 -1.96 -8.29
CA TRP A 144 2.78 -1.46 -8.37
C TRP A 144 3.82 -2.58 -8.43
N ARG A 145 3.51 -3.76 -7.88
CA ARG A 145 4.34 -4.97 -8.00
C ARG A 145 4.46 -5.43 -9.45
N ASP A 146 3.35 -5.39 -10.20
CA ASP A 146 3.35 -5.70 -11.64
C ASP A 146 4.14 -4.65 -12.43
N VAL A 147 4.00 -3.36 -12.10
CA VAL A 147 4.80 -2.28 -12.71
C VAL A 147 6.30 -2.53 -12.49
N PHE A 148 6.74 -2.93 -11.30
CA PHE A 148 8.13 -3.31 -11.05
C PHE A 148 8.60 -4.50 -11.90
N ALA A 149 7.75 -5.53 -12.02
CA ALA A 149 8.05 -6.68 -12.87
C ALA A 149 8.21 -6.25 -14.34
N ASP A 150 7.32 -5.38 -14.83
CA ASP A 150 7.36 -4.85 -16.20
C ASP A 150 8.60 -3.97 -16.43
N ILE A 151 8.99 -3.12 -15.46
CA ILE A 151 10.26 -2.37 -15.51
C ILE A 151 11.46 -3.30 -15.61
N THR A 152 11.48 -4.36 -14.79
CA THR A 152 12.58 -5.32 -14.75
C THR A 152 12.70 -6.09 -16.07
N ALA A 153 11.56 -6.50 -16.64
CA ALA A 153 11.48 -7.20 -17.92
C ALA A 153 11.81 -6.28 -19.12
N ALA A 154 11.44 -5.00 -19.08
CA ALA A 154 11.71 -4.04 -20.15
C ALA A 154 13.18 -3.58 -20.18
N ARG A 155 13.84 -3.51 -19.02
CA ARG A 155 15.23 -3.03 -18.88
C ARG A 155 16.25 -3.65 -19.85
N PRO A 156 16.30 -4.99 -20.07
CA PRO A 156 17.23 -5.59 -21.04
C PRO A 156 16.95 -5.21 -22.50
N LEU A 157 15.73 -4.78 -22.82
CA LEU A 157 15.31 -4.36 -24.18
C LEU A 157 15.69 -2.90 -24.47
N CYS A 158 15.76 -2.06 -23.43
CA CYS A 158 16.03 -0.63 -23.56
C CYS A 158 17.52 -0.29 -23.74
N ARG A 159 17.79 0.82 -24.43
CA ARG A 159 19.13 1.38 -24.64
C ARG A 159 19.13 2.89 -24.38
N GLY A 160 20.32 3.45 -24.17
CA GLY A 160 20.51 4.89 -24.00
C GLY A 160 19.59 5.50 -22.94
N ARG A 161 18.84 6.54 -23.33
CA ARG A 161 17.98 7.33 -22.42
C ARG A 161 16.79 6.54 -21.87
N GLU A 162 16.24 5.57 -22.60
CA GLU A 162 15.14 4.75 -22.10
C GLU A 162 15.56 3.98 -20.84
N ARG A 163 16.75 3.38 -20.87
CA ARG A 163 17.29 2.62 -19.73
C ARG A 163 17.57 3.52 -18.52
N ILE A 164 17.89 4.79 -18.73
CA ILE A 164 18.05 5.77 -17.65
C ILE A 164 16.69 6.02 -16.99
N TRP A 165 15.64 6.31 -17.77
CA TRP A 165 14.31 6.56 -17.20
C TRP A 165 13.73 5.35 -16.47
N LEU A 166 13.97 4.13 -16.97
CA LEU A 166 13.62 2.91 -16.24
C LEU A 166 14.36 2.78 -14.91
N ALA A 167 15.64 3.14 -14.86
CA ALA A 167 16.42 3.11 -13.63
C ALA A 167 15.92 4.16 -12.63
N GLU A 168 15.66 5.39 -13.10
CA GLU A 168 15.08 6.46 -12.29
C GLU A 168 13.72 6.05 -11.70
N LEU A 169 12.80 5.56 -12.54
CA LEU A 169 11.49 5.11 -12.08
C LEU A 169 11.61 3.95 -11.08
N HIS A 170 12.48 2.97 -11.35
CA HIS A 170 12.71 1.86 -10.43
C HIS A 170 13.22 2.34 -9.07
N THR A 171 14.21 3.23 -9.03
CA THR A 171 14.75 3.79 -7.79
C THR A 171 13.67 4.56 -7.03
N TYR A 172 12.97 5.46 -7.71
CA TYR A 172 11.89 6.25 -7.12
C TYR A 172 10.76 5.38 -6.54
N LEU A 173 10.26 4.41 -7.32
CA LEU A 173 9.22 3.50 -6.84
C LEU A 173 9.72 2.64 -5.67
N THR A 174 11.00 2.24 -5.66
CA THR A 174 11.57 1.45 -4.56
C THR A 174 11.57 2.26 -3.27
N GLU A 175 11.89 3.54 -3.36
CA GLU A 175 11.81 4.47 -2.24
C GLU A 175 10.36 4.64 -1.78
N VAL A 176 9.44 5.00 -2.67
CA VAL A 176 8.08 5.38 -2.29
C VAL A 176 7.22 4.20 -1.82
N ILE A 177 7.28 3.05 -2.51
CA ILE A 177 6.45 1.88 -2.17
C ILE A 177 6.98 1.16 -0.93
N ARG A 178 8.30 1.25 -0.64
CA ARG A 178 8.87 0.69 0.59
C ARG A 178 8.92 1.70 1.73
N MET A 179 8.79 3.00 1.47
CA MET A 179 8.88 4.00 2.53
C MET A 179 7.63 3.99 3.40
N ARG A 180 7.80 3.35 4.55
CA ARG A 180 7.34 3.96 5.79
C ARG A 180 8.35 5.01 6.20
N THR A 181 7.89 6.18 6.62
CA THR A 181 8.78 7.23 7.12
C THR A 181 9.57 6.67 8.31
N VAL A 182 10.89 6.53 8.20
CA VAL A 182 11.71 5.97 9.30
C VAL A 182 11.60 6.83 10.58
N ALA A 183 11.31 8.12 10.39
CA ALA A 183 11.07 9.08 11.46
C ALA A 183 9.74 8.88 12.20
N ASP A 184 8.76 8.19 11.60
CA ASP A 184 7.49 7.92 12.29
C ASP A 184 7.68 6.82 13.34
N SER A 185 7.66 7.23 14.60
CA SER A 185 7.78 6.37 15.77
C SER A 185 6.42 5.91 16.31
N MET A 186 5.32 6.17 15.60
CA MET A 186 4.01 5.70 16.02
C MET A 186 3.96 4.17 16.08
N THR A 187 3.54 3.69 17.24
CA THR A 187 3.45 2.29 17.60
C THR A 187 1.99 1.91 17.80
N TYR A 188 1.54 0.87 17.09
CA TYR A 188 0.20 0.34 17.25
C TYR A 188 0.17 -0.76 18.31
N SER A 189 -0.56 -0.50 19.40
CA SER A 189 -0.65 -1.39 20.55
C SER A 189 -1.94 -2.20 20.56
N VAL A 190 -1.80 -3.52 20.57
CA VAL A 190 -2.90 -4.49 20.51
C VAL A 190 -2.80 -5.51 21.64
N VAL A 191 -3.95 -6.08 22.03
CA VAL A 191 -4.01 -7.12 23.07
C VAL A 191 -4.10 -8.48 22.41
N LEU A 192 -3.29 -9.44 22.88
CA LEU A 192 -3.30 -10.82 22.40
C LEU A 192 -4.08 -11.70 23.38
N SER A 193 -5.05 -12.45 22.87
CA SER A 193 -5.72 -13.51 23.63
C SER A 193 -4.92 -14.81 23.57
N GLU A 194 -5.32 -15.78 24.41
CA GLU A 194 -4.85 -17.16 24.37
C GLU A 194 -5.71 -18.04 23.43
N ASP A 195 -6.60 -17.42 22.65
CA ASP A 195 -7.46 -18.16 21.74
C ASP A 195 -6.65 -18.73 20.58
N ARG A 196 -7.04 -19.93 20.13
CA ARG A 196 -6.46 -20.62 18.99
C ARG A 196 -7.34 -20.37 17.76
N PRO A 197 -6.94 -19.45 16.84
CA PRO A 197 -7.77 -19.12 15.68
C PRO A 197 -8.00 -20.31 14.73
N GLY A 198 -7.13 -21.31 14.73
CA GLY A 198 -7.28 -22.56 13.98
C GLY A 198 -7.96 -23.71 14.74
N GLY A 199 -8.38 -23.49 15.99
CA GLY A 199 -8.90 -24.56 16.85
C GLY A 199 -7.81 -25.36 17.57
N GLU A 200 -8.20 -26.51 18.14
CA GLU A 200 -7.28 -27.35 18.92
C GLU A 200 -6.08 -27.82 18.09
N GLY A 201 -4.89 -27.86 18.72
CA GLY A 201 -3.65 -28.27 18.06
C GLY A 201 -3.00 -27.21 17.16
N THR A 202 -3.58 -26.02 17.04
CA THR A 202 -3.01 -24.89 16.27
C THR A 202 -2.51 -23.77 17.19
N PRO A 203 -1.53 -22.94 16.80
CA PRO A 203 -0.98 -21.88 17.65
C PRO A 203 -2.03 -20.88 18.16
N THR A 204 -1.88 -20.37 19.39
CA THR A 204 -2.65 -19.22 19.89
C THR A 204 -2.24 -17.92 19.18
N PHE A 205 -3.06 -16.86 19.25
CA PHE A 205 -2.63 -15.53 18.81
C PHE A 205 -1.32 -15.07 19.47
N ARG A 206 -1.08 -15.46 20.73
CA ARG A 206 0.18 -15.19 21.41
C ARG A 206 1.33 -16.00 20.82
N GLU A 207 1.17 -17.29 20.59
CA GLU A 207 2.22 -18.16 20.00
C GLU A 207 2.60 -17.66 18.59
N ILE A 208 1.64 -17.23 17.78
CA ILE A 208 1.87 -16.64 16.43
C ILE A 208 2.84 -15.45 16.49
N VAL A 209 2.67 -14.55 17.47
CA VAL A 209 3.56 -13.41 17.68
C VAL A 209 4.89 -13.83 18.31
N THR A 210 4.81 -14.65 19.36
CA THR A 210 5.95 -14.89 20.23
C THR A 210 6.97 -15.88 19.69
N GLU A 211 6.51 -16.83 18.88
CA GLU A 211 7.29 -17.90 18.26
C GLU A 211 7.37 -17.71 16.74
N GLY A 212 6.25 -17.33 16.12
CA GLY A 212 6.17 -17.12 14.67
C GLY A 212 6.72 -15.78 14.18
N ASN A 213 6.97 -14.81 15.08
CA ASN A 213 7.31 -13.42 14.74
C ASN A 213 6.39 -12.85 13.65
N CYS A 214 5.10 -13.15 13.76
CA CYS A 214 4.10 -12.71 12.80
C CYS A 214 2.87 -12.18 13.54
N TYR A 215 2.11 -11.30 12.90
CA TYR A 215 0.80 -10.90 13.39
C TYR A 215 -0.11 -10.61 12.21
N PHE A 216 -1.42 -10.79 12.38
CA PHE A 216 -2.39 -10.41 11.37
C PHE A 216 -3.67 -9.87 11.99
N HIS A 217 -4.40 -9.08 11.22
CA HIS A 217 -5.75 -8.63 11.57
C HIS A 217 -6.58 -8.34 10.31
N PRO A 218 -7.92 -8.30 10.41
CA PRO A 218 -8.77 -7.85 9.30
C PRO A 218 -8.34 -6.47 8.82
N TYR A 219 -8.19 -6.28 7.51
CA TYR A 219 -7.70 -5.02 6.96
C TYR A 219 -8.83 -3.97 6.93
N GLY A 220 -8.64 -2.81 7.58
CA GLY A 220 -9.58 -1.68 7.55
C GLY A 220 -10.95 -1.89 8.20
N ILE A 221 -11.28 -3.08 8.71
CA ILE A 221 -12.62 -3.40 9.24
C ILE A 221 -12.69 -3.12 10.74
N GLY A 222 -13.80 -2.56 11.21
CA GLY A 222 -14.08 -2.45 12.65
C GLY A 222 -13.00 -1.71 13.43
N GLY A 223 -12.40 -0.66 12.86
CA GLY A 223 -11.36 0.17 13.49
C GLY A 223 -9.95 -0.40 13.45
N TRP A 224 -9.70 -1.45 12.66
CA TRP A 224 -8.34 -1.86 12.29
C TRP A 224 -7.72 -0.85 11.32
N PRO A 225 -6.42 -0.61 11.40
CA PRO A 225 -5.76 0.38 10.55
C PRO A 225 -5.73 -0.08 9.09
N THR A 226 -5.85 0.89 8.19
CA THR A 226 -5.54 0.75 6.76
C THR A 226 -4.08 1.13 6.47
N ASP A 227 -3.54 2.04 7.28
CA ASP A 227 -2.17 2.52 7.18
C ASP A 227 -1.27 1.61 8.01
N THR A 228 -0.12 1.25 7.46
CA THR A 228 0.74 0.28 8.13
C THR A 228 1.59 0.94 9.21
N PRO A 229 1.52 0.51 10.49
CA PRO A 229 2.42 1.00 11.52
C PRO A 229 3.90 0.64 11.25
N ASN A 230 4.82 1.45 11.76
CA ASN A 230 6.24 1.09 11.80
C ASN A 230 6.56 0.08 12.90
N PHE A 231 5.85 0.19 14.02
CA PHE A 231 6.06 -0.62 15.21
C PHE A 231 4.75 -1.18 15.73
N MET A 232 4.80 -2.37 16.30
CA MET A 232 3.69 -2.97 17.03
C MET A 232 4.08 -3.27 18.46
N ALA A 233 3.16 -3.01 19.38
CA ALA A 233 3.28 -3.37 20.78
C ALA A 233 2.18 -4.36 21.16
N PHE A 234 2.56 -5.49 21.74
CA PHE A 234 1.65 -6.57 22.10
C PHE A 234 1.46 -6.63 23.61
N ARG A 235 0.19 -6.69 24.02
CA ARG A 235 -0.20 -6.67 25.42
C ARG A 235 -0.90 -7.96 25.84
N TRP A 236 -0.61 -8.41 27.05
CA TRP A 236 -1.38 -9.44 27.75
C TRP A 236 -1.08 -9.35 29.25
N ALA A 237 -1.95 -9.96 30.07
CA ALA A 237 -1.84 -9.94 31.53
C ALA A 237 -1.69 -8.50 32.11
N GLY A 238 -2.39 -7.52 31.51
CA GLY A 238 -2.37 -6.13 31.98
C GLY A 238 -1.07 -5.35 31.70
N HIS A 239 -0.19 -5.87 30.85
CA HIS A 239 1.09 -5.24 30.53
C HIS A 239 1.34 -5.22 29.01
N VAL A 240 2.10 -4.25 28.54
CA VAL A 240 2.83 -4.32 27.26
C VAL A 240 4.02 -5.23 27.47
N GLN A 241 4.13 -6.25 26.64
CA GLN A 241 5.04 -7.36 26.85
C GLN A 241 6.08 -7.43 25.75
N ARG A 242 5.69 -7.16 24.50
CA ARG A 242 6.62 -7.18 23.37
C ARG A 242 6.42 -5.97 22.49
N ILE A 243 7.52 -5.41 22.02
CA ILE A 243 7.54 -4.35 21.03
C ILE A 243 8.40 -4.85 19.88
N HIS A 244 7.90 -4.71 18.67
CA HIS A 244 8.58 -5.15 17.46
C HIS A 244 8.53 -4.04 16.41
N ARG A 245 9.63 -3.87 15.68
CA ARG A 245 9.58 -3.20 14.39
C ARG A 245 8.95 -4.16 13.39
N ILE A 246 8.04 -3.66 12.56
CA ILE A 246 7.53 -4.47 11.44
C ILE A 246 8.58 -4.44 10.33
N VAL A 247 8.98 -5.63 9.86
CA VAL A 247 9.97 -5.83 8.79
C VAL A 247 9.31 -5.86 7.43
N ARG A 248 8.13 -6.49 7.35
CA ARG A 248 7.34 -6.58 6.12
C ARG A 248 5.86 -6.53 6.44
N VAL A 249 5.08 -6.00 5.50
CA VAL A 249 3.63 -6.08 5.50
C VAL A 249 3.17 -6.61 4.15
N ASP A 250 2.06 -7.32 4.14
CA ASP A 250 1.26 -7.59 2.96
C ASP A 250 -0.23 -7.53 3.33
N VAL A 251 -1.10 -7.35 2.34
CA VAL A 251 -2.55 -7.53 2.51
C VAL A 251 -3.01 -8.65 1.59
N VAL A 252 -3.50 -9.72 2.20
CA VAL A 252 -3.93 -10.94 1.51
C VAL A 252 -5.46 -10.97 1.43
N PRO A 253 -6.05 -11.48 0.34
CA PRO A 253 -7.50 -11.55 0.17
C PRO A 253 -8.17 -12.54 1.15
N THR A 254 -7.43 -13.56 1.58
CA THR A 254 -7.81 -14.48 2.65
C THR A 254 -6.57 -14.79 3.50
N ILE A 255 -6.74 -14.88 4.82
CA ILE A 255 -5.63 -15.20 5.72
C ILE A 255 -5.14 -16.65 5.56
N ARG A 256 -5.99 -17.51 4.98
CA ARG A 256 -5.68 -18.93 4.76
C ARG A 256 -4.55 -19.15 3.76
N ASP A 257 -4.29 -18.18 2.86
CA ASP A 257 -3.14 -18.21 1.95
C ASP A 257 -1.81 -18.25 2.73
N ARG A 258 -1.80 -17.73 3.97
CA ARG A 258 -0.62 -17.73 4.85
C ARG A 258 -0.69 -18.80 5.92
N PHE A 259 -1.88 -19.09 6.43
CA PHE A 259 -2.14 -20.03 7.53
C PHE A 259 -3.27 -20.98 7.13
N ASP A 260 -2.91 -22.04 6.42
CA ASP A 260 -3.83 -23.02 5.83
C ASP A 260 -4.68 -23.78 6.87
N TYR A 261 -4.21 -23.87 8.11
CA TYR A 261 -4.93 -24.46 9.24
C TYR A 261 -6.08 -23.59 9.79
N LEU A 262 -6.24 -22.34 9.33
CA LEU A 262 -7.34 -21.49 9.75
C LEU A 262 -8.66 -21.93 9.10
N PRO A 263 -9.79 -21.90 9.84
CA PRO A 263 -11.06 -22.41 9.37
C PRO A 263 -11.62 -21.59 8.22
N GLU A 264 -12.43 -22.24 7.38
CA GLU A 264 -13.25 -21.57 6.37
C GLU A 264 -14.34 -20.70 7.01
N GLY A 265 -14.68 -19.61 6.32
CA GLY A 265 -15.80 -18.75 6.68
C GLY A 265 -15.45 -17.26 6.72
N PRO A 266 -16.45 -16.42 7.00
CA PRO A 266 -16.36 -14.96 6.82
C PRO A 266 -15.25 -14.27 7.62
N LEU A 267 -14.77 -14.91 8.70
CA LEU A 267 -13.69 -14.37 9.51
C LEU A 267 -12.31 -14.54 8.86
N SER A 268 -12.11 -15.62 8.11
CA SER A 268 -10.86 -15.95 7.41
C SER A 268 -10.89 -15.50 5.94
N ASP A 269 -12.04 -15.65 5.29
CA ASP A 269 -12.26 -15.37 3.86
C ASP A 269 -12.59 -13.89 3.63
N ARG A 270 -11.68 -13.03 4.10
CA ARG A 270 -11.70 -11.57 3.91
C ARG A 270 -10.28 -11.03 3.91
N ALA A 271 -10.13 -9.78 3.49
CA ALA A 271 -8.82 -9.12 3.47
C ALA A 271 -8.20 -9.03 4.87
N HIS A 272 -6.92 -9.42 4.98
CA HIS A 272 -6.14 -9.32 6.21
C HIS A 272 -4.81 -8.64 5.95
N ALA A 273 -4.44 -7.70 6.83
CA ALA A 273 -3.06 -7.26 6.93
C ALA A 273 -2.24 -8.32 7.66
N VAL A 274 -1.08 -8.65 7.11
CA VAL A 274 -0.14 -9.63 7.64
C VAL A 274 1.20 -8.94 7.82
N TYR A 275 1.77 -9.03 9.03
CA TYR A 275 3.03 -8.41 9.39
C TYR A 275 4.07 -9.47 9.72
N ASP A 276 5.24 -9.36 9.11
CA ASP A 276 6.44 -10.03 9.60
C ASP A 276 7.13 -9.09 10.60
N LEU A 277 7.38 -9.60 11.80
CA LEU A 277 7.92 -8.85 12.92
C LEU A 277 9.44 -9.07 12.98
N GLY A 278 10.18 -8.00 13.22
CA GLY A 278 11.60 -8.07 13.51
C GLY A 278 11.86 -8.57 14.93
N PRO A 279 13.12 -8.62 15.36
CA PRO A 279 13.46 -8.94 16.74
C PRO A 279 12.74 -8.02 17.74
N ARG A 280 12.46 -8.55 18.93
CA ARG A 280 11.93 -7.75 20.05
C ARG A 280 12.89 -6.61 20.34
N ILE A 281 12.36 -5.41 20.53
CA ILE A 281 13.14 -4.22 20.93
C ILE A 281 12.85 -3.83 22.38
N PRO A 282 13.74 -3.05 23.04
CA PRO A 282 13.55 -2.60 24.42
C PRO A 282 12.28 -1.74 24.61
N PRO A 283 11.81 -1.58 25.87
CA PRO A 283 12.26 -2.28 27.07
C PRO A 283 11.90 -3.76 27.05
N PHE A 284 12.71 -4.57 27.75
CA PHE A 284 12.48 -6.02 27.85
C PHE A 284 11.72 -6.41 29.11
N GLU A 285 11.58 -5.48 30.04
CA GLU A 285 10.71 -5.55 31.19
C GLU A 285 9.26 -5.24 30.77
N PRO A 286 8.25 -5.97 31.28
CA PRO A 286 6.86 -5.65 30.98
C PRO A 286 6.47 -4.26 31.49
N ILE A 287 5.79 -3.47 30.66
CA ILE A 287 5.28 -2.13 31.03
C ILE A 287 3.83 -2.27 31.49
N PRO A 288 3.48 -1.92 32.72
CA PRO A 288 2.09 -1.97 33.18
C PRO A 288 1.17 -1.09 32.33
N ASN A 289 -0.07 -1.54 32.10
CA ASN A 289 -1.03 -0.74 31.36
C ASN A 289 -1.36 0.60 32.08
N GLY A 290 -1.41 0.57 33.41
CA GLY A 290 -1.93 1.66 34.23
C GLY A 290 -3.47 1.65 34.34
N ALA A 291 -3.99 2.34 35.35
CA ALA A 291 -5.41 2.31 35.69
C ALA A 291 -6.30 3.00 34.64
N GLY A 292 -7.37 2.34 34.19
CA GLY A 292 -8.35 2.89 33.26
C GLY A 292 -8.08 2.60 31.77
N ILE A 293 -7.02 1.84 31.44
CA ILE A 293 -6.85 1.30 30.09
C ILE A 293 -7.80 0.12 29.89
N TYR A 294 -8.68 0.25 28.90
CA TYR A 294 -9.66 -0.80 28.61
C TYR A 294 -8.96 -2.06 28.06
N PRO A 295 -9.25 -3.28 28.59
CA PRO A 295 -8.50 -4.48 28.27
C PRO A 295 -8.42 -4.88 26.80
N SER A 296 -9.43 -4.56 25.98
CA SER A 296 -9.45 -4.88 24.55
C SER A 296 -9.25 -3.67 23.64
N SER A 297 -8.87 -2.51 24.20
CA SER A 297 -8.61 -1.32 23.39
C SER A 297 -7.42 -1.52 22.46
N ARG A 298 -7.52 -0.98 21.25
CA ARG A 298 -6.38 -0.83 20.33
C ARG A 298 -5.94 0.62 20.39
N LEU A 299 -4.66 0.86 20.61
CA LEU A 299 -4.15 2.19 20.98
C LEU A 299 -2.96 2.57 20.10
N TRP A 300 -2.86 3.85 19.77
CA TRP A 300 -1.70 4.45 19.14
C TRP A 300 -0.87 5.17 20.19
N VAL A 301 0.44 4.98 20.19
CA VAL A 301 1.38 5.58 21.15
C VAL A 301 2.73 5.81 20.49
N LEU A 302 3.42 6.91 20.80
CA LEU A 302 4.79 7.13 20.33
C LEU A 302 5.74 6.13 20.99
N LEU A 303 6.67 5.57 20.20
CA LEU A 303 7.60 4.55 20.68
C LEU A 303 8.48 5.06 21.84
N ASP A 304 9.01 6.27 21.75
CA ASP A 304 9.87 6.86 22.79
C ASP A 304 9.11 7.04 24.11
N GLN A 305 7.84 7.50 24.04
CA GLN A 305 6.97 7.61 25.21
C GLN A 305 6.69 6.23 25.81
N LEU A 306 6.43 5.24 24.95
CA LEU A 306 6.19 3.85 25.39
C LEU A 306 7.42 3.23 26.05
N GLN A 307 8.63 3.53 25.56
CA GLN A 307 9.88 2.97 26.07
C GLN A 307 10.36 3.61 27.38
N THR A 308 9.89 4.81 27.70
CA THR A 308 10.40 5.60 28.83
C THR A 308 9.38 5.80 29.95
N ALA A 309 8.08 5.77 29.66
CA ALA A 309 7.06 5.97 30.66
C ALA A 309 6.91 4.76 31.61
N PRO A 310 6.59 4.98 32.90
CA PRO A 310 6.34 3.90 33.85
C PRO A 310 5.12 3.03 33.49
N THR A 311 4.12 3.60 32.80
CA THR A 311 2.92 2.89 32.37
C THR A 311 2.50 3.27 30.95
N LEU A 312 1.76 2.37 30.26
CA LEU A 312 1.19 2.66 28.95
C LEU A 312 0.24 3.87 28.98
N LYS A 313 -0.54 4.03 30.05
CA LYS A 313 -1.42 5.19 30.22
C LYS A 313 -0.64 6.51 30.19
N GLU A 314 0.47 6.59 30.90
CA GLU A 314 1.32 7.78 30.93
C GLU A 314 1.99 8.00 29.57
N ALA A 315 2.42 6.93 28.88
CA ALA A 315 2.96 7.03 27.52
C ALA A 315 1.94 7.63 26.53
N ILE A 316 0.66 7.24 26.63
CA ILE A 316 -0.41 7.78 25.80
C ILE A 316 -0.66 9.27 26.13
N ALA A 317 -0.69 9.62 27.42
CA ALA A 317 -0.85 11.01 27.82
C ALA A 317 0.31 11.89 27.30
N GLY A 318 1.56 11.42 27.40
CA GLY A 318 2.73 12.08 26.83
C GLY A 318 2.66 12.20 25.31
N THR A 319 2.18 11.15 24.63
CA THR A 319 1.95 11.17 23.17
C THR A 319 0.98 12.29 22.77
N HIS A 320 -0.18 12.37 23.44
CA HIS A 320 -1.17 13.41 23.13
C HIS A 320 -0.64 14.82 23.41
N ALA A 321 0.13 15.00 24.48
CA ALA A 321 0.72 16.30 24.83
C ALA A 321 1.69 16.79 23.73
N LEU A 322 2.53 15.89 23.21
CA LEU A 322 3.47 16.21 22.12
C LEU A 322 2.73 16.54 20.82
N GLN A 323 1.71 15.76 20.47
CA GLN A 323 0.88 16.00 19.27
C GLN A 323 0.17 17.35 19.34
N ALA A 324 -0.39 17.70 20.51
CA ALA A 324 -1.04 18.99 20.73
C ALA A 324 -0.07 20.18 20.66
N SER A 325 1.21 19.97 21.00
CA SER A 325 2.25 21.02 20.93
C SER A 325 2.84 21.24 19.52
N SER A 326 2.60 20.30 18.60
CA SER A 326 3.11 20.33 17.22
C SER A 326 2.06 20.80 16.19
N SER A 327 0.83 21.08 16.65
CA SER A 327 -0.30 21.59 15.86
C SER A 327 -0.44 23.10 16.03
#